data_AF-A0A3S4K2S9-F1
#
_entry.id   AF-A0A3S4K2S9-F1
#
_cell.length_a   1.000
_cell.length_b   1.000
_cell.length_c   1.000
_cell.angle_alpha   90.00
_cell.angle_beta   90.00
_cell.angle_gamma   90.00
#
_symmetry.space_group_name_H-M   'P 1'
#
loop_
_entity.id
_entity.type
_entity.pdbx_description
1 polymer ?
#
loop_
_entity_poly.entity_id
_entity_poly.type
_entity_poly.pdbx_seq_one_letter_code
_entity_poly.pdbx_strand_id
1 'polypeptide(L)'
;MTDITPNIVVSQPSQLFTLARSFKANANGKIYIGKIDTDPVNPENQIQVYVENEDGSHVPVSQPIIINAAGYPVYNGQIAKFVTVQGHSMAVYDAYGVQQFYFPNVLKYEPDQLRAELSSQGGDNIVGSSYGEPSILTTGNQNSLSLQISQDQKYF
;
A
#
# COMPACT_ATOMS: atom_id res chain seq x y z
N MET A 1 -23.49 -21.78 -33.87
CA MET A 1 -23.59 -20.81 -32.75
C MET A 1 -22.18 -20.64 -32.23
N THR A 2 -21.62 -19.42 -32.28
CA THR A 2 -20.24 -19.18 -31.80
C THR A 2 -20.23 -19.25 -30.28
N ASP A 3 -19.43 -20.17 -29.73
CA ASP A 3 -19.16 -20.24 -28.29
C ASP A 3 -18.43 -18.96 -27.87
N ILE A 4 -19.16 -18.12 -27.14
CA ILE A 4 -18.58 -17.01 -26.38
C ILE A 4 -18.08 -17.60 -25.06
N THR A 5 -16.79 -17.42 -24.76
CA THR A 5 -16.23 -17.66 -23.43
C THR A 5 -16.17 -16.29 -22.73
N PRO A 6 -17.22 -15.88 -21.99
CA PRO A 6 -17.22 -14.56 -21.36
C PRO A 6 -16.18 -14.51 -20.22
N ASN A 7 -15.09 -13.77 -20.42
CA ASN A 7 -13.99 -13.64 -19.44
C ASN A 7 -14.05 -12.36 -18.59
N ILE A 8 -15.02 -11.48 -18.82
CA ILE A 8 -15.07 -10.17 -18.16
C ILE A 8 -16.44 -10.00 -17.53
N VAL A 9 -16.47 -10.03 -16.19
CA VAL A 9 -17.65 -9.70 -15.40
C VAL A 9 -17.87 -8.20 -15.49
N VAL A 10 -19.10 -7.77 -15.83
CA VAL A 10 -19.51 -6.38 -15.67
C VAL A 10 -19.76 -6.15 -14.18
N SER A 11 -18.73 -5.69 -13.47
CA SER A 11 -18.83 -5.36 -12.04
C SER A 11 -18.40 -3.92 -11.79
N GLN A 12 -19.03 -3.31 -10.79
CA GLN A 12 -18.59 -2.01 -10.29
C GLN A 12 -17.32 -2.19 -9.46
N PRO A 13 -16.23 -1.45 -9.72
CA PRO A 13 -14.95 -1.59 -9.02
C PRO A 13 -14.97 -1.07 -7.57
N SER A 14 -16.13 -0.74 -7.00
CA SER A 14 -16.24 -0.24 -5.63
C SER A 14 -16.09 -1.37 -4.62
N GLN A 15 -15.04 -1.29 -3.80
CA GLN A 15 -14.76 -2.26 -2.75
C GLN A 15 -15.82 -2.20 -1.63
N LEU A 16 -16.45 -3.34 -1.32
CA LEU A 16 -17.36 -3.50 -0.18
C LEU A 16 -16.59 -3.93 1.08
N PHE A 17 -16.95 -3.36 2.23
CA PHE A 17 -16.48 -3.81 3.53
C PHE A 17 -17.46 -4.84 4.10
N THR A 18 -16.96 -6.06 4.30
CA THR A 18 -17.72 -7.21 4.83
C THR A 18 -17.20 -7.62 6.21
N LEU A 19 -17.88 -8.56 6.88
CA LEU A 19 -17.37 -9.18 8.10
C LEU A 19 -16.33 -10.26 7.76
N ALA A 20 -15.33 -10.44 8.62
CA ALA A 20 -14.24 -11.38 8.40
C ALA A 20 -14.66 -12.85 8.43
N ARG A 21 -15.74 -13.16 9.15
CA ARG A 21 -16.20 -14.54 9.42
C ARG A 21 -17.53 -14.90 8.77
N SER A 22 -18.13 -13.97 8.03
CA SER A 22 -19.39 -14.22 7.33
C SER A 22 -19.55 -13.26 6.16
N PHE A 23 -20.09 -13.75 5.06
CA PHE A 23 -20.35 -12.91 3.88
C PHE A 23 -21.57 -12.01 4.10
N LYS A 24 -21.38 -10.95 4.89
CA LYS A 24 -22.35 -9.92 5.26
C LYS A 24 -21.66 -8.56 5.26
N ALA A 25 -22.39 -7.51 4.93
CA ALA A 25 -21.90 -6.13 5.06
C ALA A 25 -21.48 -5.85 6.52
N ASN A 26 -20.36 -5.14 6.68
CA ASN A 26 -19.93 -4.66 7.99
C ASN A 26 -20.71 -3.39 8.40
N ALA A 27 -22.03 -3.54 8.54
CA ALA A 27 -22.94 -2.44 8.82
C ALA A 27 -22.59 -1.73 10.13
N ASN A 28 -22.56 -0.40 10.11
CA ASN A 28 -22.13 0.47 11.23
C ASN A 28 -20.70 0.16 11.73
N GLY A 29 -19.91 -0.53 10.93
CA GLY A 29 -18.49 -0.71 11.17
C GLY A 29 -17.73 0.61 11.02
N LYS A 30 -16.48 0.57 11.48
CA LYS A 30 -15.59 1.73 11.55
C LYS A 30 -14.30 1.42 10.81
N ILE A 31 -13.83 2.37 10.01
CA ILE A 31 -12.54 2.30 9.33
C ILE A 31 -11.64 3.38 9.93
N TYR A 32 -10.43 2.97 10.29
CA TYR A 32 -9.36 3.84 10.79
C TYR A 32 -8.20 3.78 9.80
N ILE A 33 -7.60 4.93 9.55
CA ILE A 33 -6.54 5.17 8.57
C ILE A 33 -5.38 5.87 9.27
N GLY A 34 -4.18 5.33 9.12
CA GLY A 34 -3.00 5.82 9.84
C GLY A 34 -1.70 5.66 9.07
N LYS A 35 -0.60 6.00 9.74
CA LYS A 35 0.75 5.84 9.21
C LYS A 35 1.03 4.37 8.94
N ILE A 36 1.75 4.09 7.85
CA ILE A 36 2.18 2.73 7.51
C ILE A 36 2.84 2.04 8.70
N ASP A 37 2.54 0.75 8.88
CA ASP A 37 3.08 -0.13 9.92
C ASP A 37 2.76 0.33 11.37
N THR A 38 1.71 1.15 11.56
CA THR A 38 1.24 1.59 12.89
C THR A 38 -0.20 1.19 13.17
N ASP A 39 -0.65 1.33 14.42
CA ASP A 39 -2.05 1.14 14.81
C ASP A 39 -2.85 2.44 14.61
N PRO A 40 -3.77 2.51 13.63
CA PRO A 40 -4.53 3.72 13.31
C PRO A 40 -5.66 4.01 14.31
N VAL A 41 -5.95 3.12 15.27
CA VAL A 41 -6.91 3.41 16.34
C VAL A 41 -6.37 4.47 17.30
N ASN A 42 -5.05 4.51 17.49
CA ASN A 42 -4.39 5.59 18.23
C ASN A 42 -4.43 6.90 17.41
N PRO A 43 -5.04 7.99 17.93
CA PRO A 43 -5.13 9.27 17.21
C PRO A 43 -3.78 9.83 16.74
N GLU A 44 -2.69 9.60 17.48
CA GLU A 44 -1.33 10.07 17.11
C GLU A 44 -0.78 9.41 15.84
N ASN A 45 -1.32 8.24 15.51
CA ASN A 45 -0.96 7.49 14.31
C ASN A 45 -1.89 7.80 13.14
N GLN A 46 -3.03 8.46 13.38
CA GLN A 46 -3.98 8.80 12.32
C GLN A 46 -3.38 9.83 11.36
N ILE A 47 -3.75 9.70 10.10
CA ILE A 47 -3.42 10.68 9.07
C ILE A 47 -4.70 11.35 8.56
N GLN A 48 -4.55 12.49 7.89
CA GLN A 48 -5.70 13.18 7.32
C GLN A 48 -6.32 12.35 6.19
N VAL A 49 -7.64 12.22 6.23
CA VAL A 49 -8.46 11.60 5.17
C VAL A 49 -9.28 12.69 4.50
N TYR A 50 -9.48 12.57 3.19
CA TYR A 50 -10.32 13.49 2.42
C TYR A 50 -11.44 12.71 1.73
N VAL A 51 -12.58 13.37 1.56
CA VAL A 51 -13.58 12.96 0.58
C VAL A 51 -13.25 13.62 -0.74
N GLU A 52 -13.16 12.83 -1.81
CA GLU A 52 -13.06 13.31 -3.18
C GLU A 52 -14.47 13.42 -3.76
N ASN A 53 -14.86 14.64 -4.14
CA ASN A 53 -16.14 14.93 -4.76
C ASN A 53 -16.13 14.60 -6.26
N GLU A 54 -17.31 14.60 -6.87
CA GLU A 54 -17.49 14.34 -8.31
C GLU A 54 -16.77 15.37 -9.20
N ASP A 55 -16.55 16.59 -8.69
CA ASP A 55 -15.80 17.66 -9.36
C ASP A 55 -14.27 17.55 -9.17
N GLY A 56 -13.80 16.53 -8.43
CA GLY A 56 -12.39 16.31 -8.10
C GLY A 56 -11.87 17.14 -6.93
N SER A 57 -12.71 17.97 -6.30
CA SER A 57 -12.34 18.71 -5.09
C SER A 57 -12.20 17.77 -3.88
N HIS A 58 -11.41 18.19 -2.90
CA HIS A 58 -11.09 17.41 -1.71
C HIS A 58 -11.56 18.12 -0.44
N VAL A 59 -12.34 17.43 0.39
CA VAL A 59 -12.85 17.94 1.66
C VAL A 59 -12.26 17.13 2.82
N PRO A 60 -11.56 17.74 3.78
CA PRO A 60 -11.02 17.01 4.93
C PRO A 60 -12.15 16.47 5.80
N VAL A 61 -12.02 15.23 6.26
CA VAL A 61 -13.00 14.56 7.10
C VAL A 61 -12.35 13.94 8.34
N SER A 62 -13.13 13.85 9.41
CA SER A 62 -12.72 13.22 10.65
C SER A 62 -12.85 11.70 10.59
N GLN A 63 -12.02 11.02 11.38
CA GLN A 63 -12.09 9.58 11.60
C GLN A 63 -12.86 9.24 12.88
N PRO A 64 -13.43 8.03 13.01
CA PRO A 64 -13.45 6.94 12.03
C PRO A 64 -14.44 7.17 10.89
N ILE A 65 -14.17 6.55 9.73
CA ILE A 65 -15.11 6.49 8.61
C ILE A 65 -16.17 5.43 8.92
N ILE A 66 -17.44 5.77 8.70
CA ILE A 66 -18.57 4.89 9.01
C ILE A 66 -18.94 4.07 7.77
N ILE A 67 -19.29 2.80 7.99
CA ILE A 67 -19.78 1.89 6.96
C ILE A 67 -21.31 1.80 7.06
N ASN A 68 -22.02 2.00 5.95
CA ASN A 68 -23.49 1.88 5.91
C ASN A 68 -23.96 0.41 5.91
N ALA A 69 -25.28 0.21 5.93
CA ALA A 69 -25.88 -1.12 5.94
C ALA A 69 -25.56 -1.98 4.70
N ALA A 70 -25.17 -1.35 3.59
CA ALA A 70 -24.79 -2.03 2.35
C ALA A 70 -23.28 -2.36 2.28
N GLY A 71 -22.48 -1.92 3.25
CA GLY A 71 -21.04 -2.18 3.29
C GLY A 71 -20.18 -1.10 2.61
N TYR A 72 -20.76 0.06 2.28
CA TYR A 72 -20.03 1.19 1.70
C TYR A 72 -19.58 2.19 2.76
N PRO A 73 -18.39 2.79 2.63
CA PRO A 73 -18.01 3.93 3.44
C PRO A 73 -18.89 5.13 3.08
N VAL A 74 -19.34 5.87 4.11
CA VAL A 74 -20.24 6.99 3.94
C VAL A 74 -19.75 8.25 4.66
N TYR A 75 -20.05 9.40 4.05
CA TYR A 75 -19.90 10.72 4.65
C TYR A 75 -21.26 11.42 4.64
N ASN A 76 -21.71 11.91 5.79
CA ASN A 76 -23.05 12.51 5.96
C ASN A 76 -24.20 11.64 5.40
N GLY A 77 -24.08 10.31 5.52
CA GLY A 77 -25.07 9.34 5.06
C GLY A 77 -25.04 9.02 3.56
N GLN A 78 -24.19 9.68 2.77
CA GLN A 78 -24.00 9.42 1.35
C GLN A 78 -22.75 8.59 1.11
N ILE A 79 -22.80 7.71 0.11
CA ILE A 79 -21.61 6.95 -0.32
C ILE A 79 -20.61 7.95 -0.89
N ALA A 80 -19.38 7.89 -0.38
CA ALA A 80 -18.33 8.84 -0.74
C ALA A 80 -17.01 8.10 -1.03
N LYS A 81 -16.18 8.71 -1.89
CA LYS A 81 -14.82 8.24 -2.15
C LYS A 81 -13.87 8.87 -1.14
N PHE A 82 -13.18 8.05 -0.37
CA PHE A 82 -12.20 8.50 0.61
C PHE A 82 -10.79 8.30 0.06
N VAL A 83 -9.94 9.31 0.19
CA VAL A 83 -8.57 9.31 -0.34
C VAL A 83 -7.58 9.89 0.68
N THR A 84 -6.32 9.50 0.53
CA THR A 84 -5.19 9.99 1.32
C THR A 84 -4.07 10.46 0.38
N VAL A 85 -3.24 11.39 0.84
CA VAL A 85 -2.09 11.90 0.06
C VAL A 85 -0.94 10.89 0.00
N GLN A 86 -0.82 10.06 1.03
CA GLN A 86 0.26 9.08 1.19
C GLN A 86 -0.31 7.68 1.44
N GLY A 87 0.54 6.66 1.30
CA GLY A 87 0.21 5.31 1.71
C GLY A 87 -0.10 5.23 3.20
N HIS A 88 -0.96 4.28 3.57
CA HIS A 88 -1.54 4.21 4.92
C HIS A 88 -1.75 2.79 5.42
N SER A 89 -1.76 2.64 6.74
CA SER A 89 -2.33 1.48 7.42
C SER A 89 -3.85 1.62 7.50
N MET A 90 -4.57 0.50 7.53
CA MET A 90 -6.02 0.49 7.69
C MET A 90 -6.44 -0.55 8.74
N ALA A 91 -7.33 -0.15 9.66
CA ALA A 91 -8.00 -1.07 10.57
C ALA A 91 -9.52 -0.97 10.40
N VAL A 92 -10.18 -2.11 10.29
CA VAL A 92 -11.64 -2.21 10.10
C VAL A 92 -12.24 -2.92 11.29
N TYR A 93 -13.17 -2.26 11.97
CA TYR A 93 -13.91 -2.77 13.11
C TYR A 93 -15.38 -2.92 12.77
N ASP A 94 -16.07 -3.86 13.41
CA ASP A 94 -17.52 -3.96 13.33
C ASP A 94 -18.25 -3.04 14.32
N ALA A 95 -19.57 -3.04 14.26
CA ALA A 95 -20.43 -2.26 15.14
C ALA A 95 -20.26 -2.59 16.63
N TYR A 96 -19.71 -3.76 16.96
CA TYR A 96 -19.47 -4.22 18.33
C TYR A 96 -18.04 -3.94 18.79
N GLY A 97 -17.21 -3.28 17.96
CA GLY A 97 -15.82 -2.97 18.28
C GLY A 97 -14.87 -4.16 18.13
N VAL A 98 -15.28 -5.22 17.42
CA VAL A 98 -14.40 -6.35 17.10
C VAL A 98 -13.67 -6.07 15.80
N GLN A 99 -12.34 -6.17 15.83
CA GLN A 99 -11.50 -6.00 14.64
C GLN A 99 -11.81 -7.11 13.62
N GLN A 100 -12.21 -6.70 12.42
CA GLN A 100 -12.46 -7.60 11.29
C GLN A 100 -11.20 -7.75 10.46
N PHE A 101 -10.54 -6.63 10.12
CA PHE A 101 -9.35 -6.62 9.28
C PHE A 101 -8.34 -5.59 9.76
N TYR A 102 -7.07 -5.89 9.48
CA TYR A 102 -5.96 -4.96 9.65
C TYR A 102 -4.98 -5.12 8.48
N PHE A 103 -4.60 -4.00 7.90
CA PHE A 103 -3.61 -3.91 6.84
C PHE A 103 -2.53 -2.94 7.29
N PRO A 104 -1.29 -3.39 7.54
CA PRO A 104 -0.22 -2.51 7.98
C PRO A 104 0.19 -1.50 6.89
N ASN A 105 0.04 -1.88 5.62
CA ASN A 105 0.26 -1.00 4.47
C ASN A 105 -0.67 -1.40 3.33
N VAL A 106 -1.70 -0.59 3.05
CA VAL A 106 -2.70 -0.86 2.00
C VAL A 106 -2.08 -0.85 0.61
N LEU A 107 -1.10 0.04 0.37
CA LEU A 107 -0.46 0.18 -0.93
C LEU A 107 0.14 -1.13 -1.42
N LYS A 108 0.70 -1.98 -0.53
CA LYS A 108 1.26 -3.30 -0.91
C LYS A 108 0.27 -4.25 -1.58
N TYR A 109 -1.03 -3.96 -1.51
CA TYR A 109 -2.10 -4.78 -2.06
C TYR A 109 -2.75 -4.13 -3.30
N GLU A 110 -2.32 -2.94 -3.71
CA GLU A 110 -2.87 -2.29 -4.90
C GLU A 110 -2.27 -2.90 -6.18
N PRO A 111 -3.11 -3.41 -7.11
CA PRO A 111 -2.62 -4.04 -8.33
C PRO A 111 -1.88 -3.06 -9.25
N ASP A 112 -2.16 -1.75 -9.15
CA ASP A 112 -1.48 -0.72 -9.92
C ASP A 112 -0.06 -0.41 -9.43
N GLN A 113 0.35 -0.89 -8.23
CA GLN A 113 1.74 -0.81 -7.78
C GLN A 113 2.69 -1.46 -8.77
N LEU A 114 2.31 -2.63 -9.28
CA LEU A 114 3.12 -3.37 -10.22
C LEU A 114 3.39 -2.54 -11.48
N ARG A 115 2.42 -1.75 -11.96
CA ARG A 115 2.62 -0.88 -13.13
C ARG A 115 3.61 0.24 -12.83
N ALA A 116 3.51 0.87 -11.67
CA ALA A 116 4.44 1.91 -11.25
C ALA A 116 5.86 1.33 -11.09
N GLU A 117 5.99 0.18 -10.43
CA GLU A 117 7.26 -0.54 -10.25
C GLU A 117 7.89 -0.95 -11.58
N LEU A 118 7.10 -1.50 -12.51
CA LEU A 118 7.56 -1.85 -13.86
C LEU A 118 7.97 -0.63 -14.69
N SER A 119 7.32 0.52 -14.48
CA SER A 119 7.66 1.77 -15.16
C SER A 119 8.87 2.49 -14.56
N SER A 120 9.30 2.10 -13.36
CA SER A 120 10.47 2.65 -12.70
C SER A 120 11.76 2.15 -13.34
N GLN A 121 12.87 2.88 -13.12
CA GLN A 121 14.16 2.47 -13.66
C GLN A 121 14.63 1.16 -13.02
N GLY A 122 14.82 0.12 -13.83
CA GLY A 122 15.14 -1.24 -13.37
C GLY A 122 13.91 -2.11 -13.08
N GLY A 123 12.69 -1.61 -13.33
CA GLY A 123 11.45 -2.37 -13.15
C GLY A 123 11.35 -3.64 -14.00
N ASP A 124 12.09 -3.69 -15.11
CA ASP A 124 12.23 -4.88 -15.97
C ASP A 124 12.87 -6.08 -15.24
N ASN A 125 13.71 -5.85 -14.22
CA ASN A 125 14.27 -6.91 -13.39
C ASN A 125 13.22 -7.60 -12.50
N ILE A 126 12.10 -6.93 -12.18
CA ILE A 126 11.03 -7.46 -11.32
C ILE A 126 10.33 -8.65 -11.99
N VAL A 127 10.29 -8.66 -13.32
CA VAL A 127 9.72 -9.74 -14.15
C VAL A 127 10.77 -10.63 -14.80
N GLY A 128 12.05 -10.46 -14.42
CA GLY A 128 13.15 -11.29 -14.88
C GLY A 128 13.68 -10.95 -16.29
N SER A 129 13.74 -9.67 -16.68
CA SER A 129 14.44 -9.30 -17.91
C SER A 129 15.92 -9.73 -17.83
N SER A 130 16.41 -10.38 -18.88
CA SER A 130 17.83 -10.75 -19.02
C SER A 130 18.62 -9.75 -19.87
N TYR A 131 18.07 -8.57 -20.15
CA TYR A 131 18.70 -7.59 -21.05
C TYR A 131 19.39 -6.51 -20.23
N GLY A 132 20.58 -6.85 -19.73
CA GLY A 132 21.42 -5.92 -18.98
C GLY A 132 22.74 -6.45 -18.42
N GLU A 133 23.10 -7.72 -18.66
CA GLU A 133 24.46 -8.20 -18.38
C GLU A 133 25.31 -8.12 -19.65
N PRO A 134 26.17 -7.10 -19.84
CA PRO A 134 27.45 -7.37 -20.45
C PRO A 134 28.30 -8.04 -19.37
N SER A 135 28.31 -9.37 -19.38
CA SER A 135 29.33 -10.16 -18.70
C SER A 135 30.71 -9.80 -19.30
N ILE A 136 31.36 -8.76 -18.81
CA ILE A 136 32.79 -8.54 -19.00
C ILE A 136 33.50 -8.85 -17.70
N LEU A 137 34.07 -10.05 -17.69
CA LEU A 137 35.13 -10.52 -16.81
C LEU A 137 36.15 -9.38 -16.56
N THR A 138 36.14 -8.79 -15.37
CA THR A 138 37.36 -8.13 -14.85
C THR A 138 37.99 -9.08 -13.84
N THR A 139 38.84 -9.96 -14.38
CA THR A 139 39.96 -10.54 -13.64
C THR A 139 40.80 -9.39 -13.09
N GLY A 140 40.89 -9.26 -11.77
CA GLY A 140 41.64 -8.17 -11.17
C GLY A 140 41.73 -8.23 -9.64
N ASN A 141 41.89 -9.43 -9.08
CA ASN A 141 42.37 -9.56 -7.71
C ASN A 141 43.86 -9.13 -7.68
N GLN A 142 44.13 -7.92 -7.22
CA GLN A 142 45.46 -7.51 -6.73
C GLN A 142 45.26 -6.72 -5.44
N ASN A 143 45.42 -7.45 -4.34
CA ASN A 143 45.81 -6.97 -3.03
C ASN A 143 46.59 -5.64 -3.07
N SER A 144 45.99 -4.55 -2.61
CA SER A 144 46.72 -3.44 -2.02
C SER A 144 46.68 -3.60 -0.49
N LEU A 145 47.49 -4.55 0.01
CA LEU A 145 47.92 -4.50 1.40
C LEU A 145 48.68 -3.19 1.60
N SER A 146 48.13 -2.29 2.42
CA SER A 146 48.82 -1.13 2.94
C SER A 146 49.94 -1.60 3.88
N LEU A 147 51.16 -1.75 3.33
CA LEU A 147 52.39 -1.84 4.11
C LEU A 147 52.64 -0.48 4.79
N GLN A 148 52.28 -0.38 6.07
CA GLN A 148 52.81 0.66 6.96
C GLN A 148 54.29 0.36 7.20
N ILE A 149 55.18 1.03 6.46
CA ILE A 149 56.60 1.03 6.79
C ILE A 149 56.79 1.99 7.97
N SER A 150 56.96 1.40 9.16
CA SER A 150 57.52 2.06 10.33
C SER A 150 58.97 2.43 10.02
N GLN A 151 59.21 3.71 9.75
CA GLN A 151 60.52 4.32 9.92
C GLN A 151 60.46 5.18 11.18
N ASP A 152 61.01 4.67 12.28
CA ASP A 152 62.09 5.39 12.96
C ASP A 152 62.63 4.58 14.14
N GLN A 153 63.84 4.06 13.97
CA GLN A 153 64.81 3.78 15.02
C GLN A 153 66.15 3.78 14.30
N LYS A 154 67.02 4.76 14.61
CA LYS A 154 68.40 4.51 15.08
C LYS A 154 69.20 5.81 15.28
N TYR A 155 69.58 6.02 16.55
CA TYR A 155 70.84 6.57 17.08
C TYR A 155 71.21 8.01 16.66
N PHE A 156 71.28 9.01 17.53
CA PHE A 156 72.03 9.13 18.80
C PHE A 156 71.29 9.95 19.85
#